data_AF-Q14NW8-F1
#
_entry.id   AF-Q14NW8-F1
#
_cell.length_a   1.000
_cell.length_b   1.000
_cell.length_c   1.000
_cell.angle_alpha   90.00
_cell.angle_beta   90.00
_cell.angle_gamma   90.00
#
_symmetry.space_group_name_H-M   'P 1'
#
loop_
_entity.id
_entity.type
_entity.pdbx_description
1 polymer ?
#
loop_
_entity_poly.entity_id
_entity_poly.type
_entity_poly.pdbx_seq_one_letter_code
_entity_poly.pdbx_strand_id
1 'polypeptide(L)'
;MTAKEKVKTIYSNISLRELQRFYKQERFTRIPVLAPETEKVIGILNIKDFFIAVIDHQEVDIKSLVSEAIFFSRYLKLDDALELFQQEQVHIAVVSTNEDSNNFLRIVTMEDILEELVGEIYFEDDETGQVKEIGHHMLWIHGSTSIKKVFQKYLHLAAPPESTGKTLYQWFVKETGYNLTKPENKIKEFVYQNYAFRVNDEKKSKLTAKNIIFEIEFLTNNNPIHDLER
;
A
#
# COMPACT_ATOMS: atom_id res chain seq x y z
N MET A 1 -1.05 11.06 2.41
CA MET A 1 0.05 11.68 3.19
C MET A 1 0.21 11.01 4.55
N THR A 2 1.45 10.75 5.01
CA THR A 2 1.72 10.01 6.25
C THR A 2 2.33 10.89 7.34
N ALA A 3 1.73 10.91 8.54
CA ALA A 3 2.20 11.69 9.69
C ALA A 3 3.49 11.11 10.30
N LYS A 4 4.40 11.98 10.81
CA LYS A 4 5.72 11.61 11.34
C LYS A 4 5.70 10.38 12.25
N GLU A 5 4.71 10.28 13.13
CA GLU A 5 4.59 9.20 14.12
C GLU A 5 4.37 7.82 13.47
N LYS A 6 3.86 7.80 12.24
CA LYS A 6 3.62 6.59 11.44
C LYS A 6 4.72 6.34 10.41
N VAL A 7 5.61 7.30 10.17
CA VAL A 7 6.70 7.16 9.20
C VAL A 7 7.80 6.30 9.79
N LYS A 8 8.12 5.20 9.12
CA LYS A 8 9.32 4.42 9.44
C LYS A 8 10.55 5.11 8.85
N THR A 9 11.56 5.29 9.69
CA THR A 9 12.81 5.95 9.33
C THR A 9 13.99 5.08 9.75
N ILE A 10 15.16 5.37 9.19
CA ILE A 10 16.43 4.76 9.57
C ILE A 10 17.44 5.86 9.90
N TYR A 11 18.48 5.53 10.67
CA TYR A 11 19.59 6.44 10.91
C TYR A 11 20.67 6.28 9.85
N SER A 12 21.42 7.35 9.58
CA SER A 12 22.50 7.35 8.59
C SER A 12 23.67 6.40 8.93
N ASN A 13 23.78 5.98 10.19
CA ASN A 13 24.78 5.04 10.69
C ASN A 13 24.24 3.61 10.83
N ILE A 14 23.07 3.31 10.27
CA ILE A 14 22.47 1.97 10.31
C ILE A 14 23.42 0.93 9.71
N SER A 15 23.56 -0.22 10.38
CA SER A 15 24.37 -1.31 9.83
C SER A 15 23.64 -2.02 8.68
N LEU A 16 24.41 -2.64 7.78
CA LEU A 16 23.87 -3.45 6.69
C LEU A 16 22.86 -4.51 7.19
N ARG A 17 23.18 -5.18 8.29
CA ARG A 17 22.32 -6.22 8.87
C ARG A 17 21.00 -5.67 9.41
N GLU A 18 21.04 -4.49 10.01
CA GLU A 18 19.83 -3.82 10.51
C GLU A 18 18.96 -3.32 9.37
N LEU A 19 19.56 -2.73 8.32
CA LEU A 19 18.82 -2.32 7.13
C LEU A 19 18.15 -3.51 6.44
N GLN A 20 18.84 -4.65 6.31
CA GLN A 20 18.26 -5.88 5.78
C GLN A 20 17.08 -6.39 6.63
N ARG A 21 17.18 -6.32 7.97
CA ARG A 21 16.07 -6.69 8.87
C ARG A 21 14.89 -5.74 8.73
N PHE A 22 15.18 -4.45 8.72
CA PHE A 22 14.18 -3.40 8.51
C PHE A 22 13.42 -3.65 7.21
N TYR A 23 14.13 -3.85 6.09
CA TYR A 23 13.49 -4.10 4.80
C TYR A 23 12.64 -5.37 4.78
N LYS A 24 13.10 -6.47 5.40
CA LYS A 24 12.33 -7.72 5.49
C LYS A 24 11.00 -7.54 6.23
N GLN A 25 10.96 -6.66 7.23
CA GLN A 25 9.78 -6.40 8.06
C GLN A 25 8.83 -5.39 7.41
N GLU A 26 9.38 -4.26 6.98
CA GLU A 26 8.62 -3.07 6.63
C GLU A 26 8.40 -2.91 5.11
N ARG A 27 9.28 -3.50 4.29
CA ARG A 27 9.17 -3.56 2.81
C ARG A 27 9.03 -2.22 2.07
N PHE A 28 9.38 -1.10 2.71
CA PHE A 28 9.40 0.21 2.05
C PHE A 28 10.53 0.31 1.03
N THR A 29 10.23 0.91 -0.13
CA THR A 29 11.19 1.12 -1.22
C THR A 29 11.96 2.42 -1.10
N ARG A 30 11.38 3.43 -0.42
CA ARG A 30 11.97 4.74 -0.17
C ARG A 30 11.82 5.07 1.30
N ILE A 31 12.94 5.30 1.98
CA ILE A 31 12.98 5.41 3.44
C ILE A 31 13.67 6.72 3.80
N PRO A 32 13.02 7.61 4.59
CA PRO A 32 13.69 8.79 5.11
C PRO A 32 14.83 8.41 6.06
N VAL A 33 15.97 9.07 5.86
CA VAL A 33 17.19 8.86 6.65
C VAL A 33 17.39 10.04 7.59
N LEU A 34 17.58 9.72 8.88
CA LEU A 34 17.81 10.70 9.94
C LEU A 34 19.30 10.79 10.30
N ALA A 35 19.74 12.01 10.62
CA ALA A 35 21.00 12.21 11.33
C ALA A 35 20.85 11.78 12.80
N PRO A 36 21.72 10.89 13.33
CA PRO A 36 21.63 10.40 14.71
C PRO A 36 21.61 11.52 15.77
N GLU A 37 22.39 12.58 15.55
CA GLU A 37 22.58 13.65 16.55
C GLU A 37 21.42 14.65 16.60
N THR A 38 20.73 14.85 15.48
CA THR A 38 19.74 15.93 15.34
C THR A 38 18.33 15.42 15.10
N GLU A 39 18.17 14.13 14.81
CA GLU A 39 16.91 13.49 14.37
C GLU A 39 16.25 14.18 13.17
N LYS A 40 17.04 14.97 12.43
CA LYS A 40 16.60 15.67 11.23
C LYS A 40 16.75 14.77 10.01
N VAL A 41 15.81 14.90 9.08
CA VAL A 41 15.92 14.20 7.79
C VAL A 41 17.08 14.81 7.01
N ILE A 42 18.01 13.96 6.61
CA ILE A 42 19.15 14.33 5.77
C ILE A 42 18.98 13.89 4.32
N GLY A 43 18.02 12.99 4.05
CA GLY A 43 17.76 12.50 2.72
C GLY A 43 16.86 11.28 2.69
N ILE A 44 16.77 10.66 1.53
CA ILE A 44 15.97 9.47 1.25
C ILE A 44 16.89 8.36 0.74
N LEU A 45 16.76 7.17 1.33
CA LEU A 45 17.38 5.95 0.80
C LEU A 45 16.39 5.23 -0.10
N ASN A 46 16.78 4.98 -1.35
CA ASN A 46 16.07 4.08 -2.26
C ASN A 46 16.68 2.68 -2.17
N ILE A 47 15.83 1.70 -1.85
CA ILE A 47 16.27 0.31 -1.66
C ILE A 47 16.82 -0.31 -2.95
N LYS A 48 16.40 0.17 -4.13
CA LYS A 48 16.98 -0.30 -5.41
C LYS A 48 18.46 0.04 -5.50
N ASP A 49 18.83 1.26 -5.13
CA ASP A 49 20.22 1.74 -5.19
C ASP A 49 21.08 0.99 -4.19
N PHE A 50 20.51 0.67 -3.02
CA PHE A 50 21.12 -0.24 -2.06
C PHE A 50 21.37 -1.64 -2.63
N PHE A 51 20.38 -2.25 -3.29
CA PHE A 51 20.58 -3.58 -3.88
C PHE A 51 21.61 -3.58 -5.01
N ILE A 52 21.61 -2.55 -5.85
CA ILE A 52 22.64 -2.36 -6.89
C ILE A 52 24.03 -2.28 -6.24
N ALA A 53 24.19 -1.45 -5.21
CA ALA A 53 25.46 -1.31 -4.51
C ALA A 53 25.94 -2.60 -3.83
N VAL A 54 25.03 -3.41 -3.26
CA VAL A 54 25.36 -4.72 -2.69
C VAL A 54 25.79 -5.73 -3.75
N ILE A 55 25.19 -5.66 -4.96
CA ILE A 55 25.56 -6.54 -6.07
C ILE A 55 26.95 -6.17 -6.60
N ASP A 56 27.25 -4.87 -6.68
CA ASP A 56 28.48 -4.36 -7.29
C ASP A 56 29.69 -4.34 -6.32
N HIS A 57 29.47 -4.29 -4.99
CA HIS A 57 30.54 -4.12 -3.99
C HIS A 57 30.33 -4.92 -2.69
N GLN A 58 31.42 -5.27 -2.00
CA GLN A 58 31.37 -5.95 -0.69
C GLN A 58 31.19 -4.99 0.51
N GLU A 59 31.53 -3.71 0.36
CA GLU A 59 31.36 -2.70 1.41
C GLU A 59 30.43 -1.58 0.93
N VAL A 60 29.20 -1.59 1.45
CA VAL A 60 28.19 -0.58 1.14
C VAL A 60 28.18 0.48 2.24
N ASP A 61 28.59 1.69 1.88
CA ASP A 61 28.34 2.86 2.71
C ASP A 61 26.91 3.36 2.49
N ILE A 62 26.04 3.16 3.47
CA ILE A 62 24.63 3.61 3.36
C ILE A 62 24.55 5.11 3.14
N LYS A 63 25.47 5.90 3.71
CA LYS A 63 25.44 7.36 3.62
C LYS A 63 25.65 7.85 2.18
N SER A 64 26.45 7.15 1.39
CA SER A 64 26.70 7.52 -0.02
C SER A 64 25.52 7.21 -0.94
N LEU A 65 24.59 6.35 -0.49
CA LEU A 65 23.37 5.99 -1.20
C LEU A 65 22.18 6.89 -0.86
N VAL A 66 22.32 7.77 0.13
CA VAL A 66 21.27 8.69 0.53
C VAL A 66 21.19 9.83 -0.48
N SER A 67 20.09 9.90 -1.21
CA SER A 67 19.78 11.03 -2.08
C SER A 67 19.20 12.18 -1.26
N GLU A 68 19.40 13.41 -1.71
CA GLU A 68 18.85 14.59 -1.07
C GLU A 68 17.31 14.51 -0.98
N ALA A 69 16.76 14.88 0.17
CA ALA A 69 15.31 14.91 0.35
C ALA A 69 14.76 16.24 -0.15
N ILE A 70 13.68 16.17 -0.93
CA ILE A 70 12.90 17.35 -1.30
C ILE A 70 11.96 17.70 -0.16
N PHE A 71 11.93 18.98 0.19
CA PHE A 71 11.08 19.52 1.24
C PHE A 71 9.96 20.36 0.65
N PHE A 72 8.73 20.06 1.08
CA PHE A 72 7.54 20.84 0.75
C PHE A 72 7.07 21.61 1.97
N SER A 73 6.70 22.87 1.73
CA SER A 73 5.93 23.64 2.71
C SER A 73 4.57 22.98 2.93
N ARG A 74 4.11 22.93 4.17
CA ARG A 74 2.75 22.43 4.50
C ARG A 74 1.61 23.21 3.82
N TYR A 75 1.92 24.38 3.26
CA TYR A 75 0.98 25.26 2.55
C TYR A 75 1.10 25.18 1.02
N LEU A 76 2.02 24.36 0.51
CA LEU A 76 2.20 24.14 -0.92
C LEU A 76 0.90 23.56 -1.51
N LYS A 77 0.46 24.09 -2.66
CA LYS A 77 -0.73 23.58 -3.33
C LYS A 77 -0.43 22.22 -3.96
N LEU A 78 -1.47 21.44 -4.14
CA LEU A 78 -1.37 20.08 -4.64
C LEU A 78 -0.89 20.02 -6.09
N ASP A 79 -1.39 20.92 -6.95
CA ASP A 79 -0.97 21.05 -8.35
C ASP A 79 0.52 21.41 -8.45
N ASP A 80 0.98 22.37 -7.63
CA ASP A 80 2.38 22.78 -7.57
C ASP A 80 3.27 21.62 -7.06
N ALA A 81 2.78 20.87 -6.07
CA ALA A 81 3.49 19.70 -5.55
C ALA A 81 3.61 18.58 -6.60
N LEU A 82 2.57 18.32 -7.39
CA LEU A 82 2.60 17.38 -8.51
C LEU A 82 3.65 17.80 -9.55
N GLU A 83 3.67 19.07 -9.93
CA GLU A 83 4.63 19.61 -10.89
C GLU A 83 6.06 19.43 -10.38
N LEU A 84 6.34 19.76 -9.12
CA LEU A 84 7.66 19.56 -8.52
C LEU A 84 8.08 18.09 -8.49
N PHE A 85 7.17 17.18 -8.14
CA PHE A 85 7.45 15.75 -8.20
C PHE A 85 7.85 15.30 -9.62
N GLN A 86 7.19 15.81 -10.65
CA GLN A 86 7.49 15.50 -12.05
C GLN A 86 8.82 16.10 -12.51
N GLN A 87 9.08 17.37 -12.16
CA GLN A 87 10.31 18.10 -12.53
C GLN A 87 11.55 17.45 -11.91
N GLU A 88 11.48 17.13 -10.61
CA GLU A 88 12.59 16.56 -9.85
C GLU A 88 12.71 15.03 -10.00
N GLN A 89 11.77 14.40 -10.71
CA GLN A 89 11.71 12.94 -10.91
C GLN A 89 11.77 12.12 -9.61
N VAL A 90 11.17 12.65 -8.54
CA VAL A 90 11.06 11.97 -7.25
C VAL A 90 9.66 11.38 -7.04
N HIS A 91 9.51 10.57 -5.99
CA HIS A 91 8.22 9.94 -5.64
C HIS A 91 7.87 10.06 -4.15
N ILE A 92 8.78 10.57 -3.34
CA ILE A 92 8.54 10.91 -1.94
C ILE A 92 9.11 12.31 -1.65
N ALA A 93 8.37 13.11 -0.91
CA ALA A 93 8.81 14.40 -0.40
C ALA A 93 8.50 14.52 1.10
N VAL A 94 9.28 15.36 1.77
CA VAL A 94 9.22 15.58 3.19
C VAL A 94 8.47 16.89 3.44
N VAL A 95 7.43 16.87 4.26
CA VAL A 95 6.66 18.07 4.57
C VAL A 95 7.17 18.68 5.87
N SER A 96 7.65 19.92 5.84
CA SER A 96 8.17 20.63 7.01
C SER A 96 7.28 21.81 7.42
N THR A 97 7.54 22.36 8.62
CA THR A 97 6.85 23.57 9.11
C THR A 97 7.26 24.84 8.38
N ASN A 98 8.50 24.88 7.90
CA ASN A 98 9.16 26.01 7.28
C ASN A 98 10.37 25.50 6.48
N GLU A 99 10.72 26.21 5.42
CA GLU A 99 11.74 25.84 4.44
C GLU A 99 13.13 25.62 5.07
N ASP A 100 13.42 26.32 6.18
CA ASP A 100 14.73 26.25 6.86
C ASP A 100 14.84 25.12 7.91
N SER A 101 13.78 24.33 8.12
CA SER A 101 13.84 23.22 9.07
C SER A 101 13.79 21.86 8.40
N ASN A 102 14.83 21.07 8.64
CA ASN A 102 14.84 19.63 8.35
C ASN A 102 13.99 18.83 9.38
N ASN A 103 13.15 19.53 10.15
CA ASN A 103 12.15 18.93 11.02
C ASN A 103 10.90 18.66 10.19
N PHE A 104 10.65 17.39 9.92
CA PHE A 104 9.48 16.99 9.15
C PHE A 104 8.27 16.76 10.04
N LEU A 105 7.11 17.19 9.56
CA LEU A 105 5.80 16.91 10.11
C LEU A 105 5.23 15.61 9.53
N ARG A 106 5.43 15.41 8.23
CA ARG A 106 4.80 14.35 7.44
C ARG A 106 5.70 14.00 6.25
N ILE A 107 5.40 12.89 5.59
CA ILE A 107 5.83 12.63 4.21
C ILE A 107 4.61 12.63 3.29
N VAL A 108 4.85 12.94 2.03
CA VAL A 108 3.88 12.84 0.96
C VAL A 108 4.51 12.07 -0.19
N THR A 109 3.73 11.24 -0.86
CA THR A 109 4.18 10.54 -2.07
C THR A 109 3.46 11.07 -3.30
N MET A 110 3.99 10.75 -4.47
CA MET A 110 3.31 11.08 -5.74
C MET A 110 1.91 10.45 -5.78
N GLU A 111 1.78 9.23 -5.28
CA GLU A 111 0.52 8.48 -5.23
C GLU A 111 -0.51 9.19 -4.35
N ASP A 112 -0.10 9.72 -3.18
CA ASP A 112 -0.98 10.52 -2.32
C ASP A 112 -1.53 11.76 -3.06
N ILE A 113 -0.69 12.40 -3.88
CA ILE A 113 -1.08 13.61 -4.61
C ILE A 113 -2.05 13.28 -5.74
N LEU A 114 -1.76 12.21 -6.49
CA LEU A 114 -2.63 11.74 -7.55
C LEU A 114 -3.99 11.32 -6.98
N GLU A 115 -4.02 10.64 -5.84
CA GLU A 115 -5.27 10.26 -5.16
C GLU A 115 -6.11 11.47 -4.76
N GLU A 116 -5.51 12.52 -4.21
CA GLU A 116 -6.25 13.73 -3.80
C GLU A 116 -6.74 14.56 -5.00
N LEU A 117 -5.98 14.59 -6.11
CA LEU A 117 -6.39 15.28 -7.34
C LEU A 117 -7.47 14.53 -8.12
N VAL A 118 -7.39 13.20 -8.14
CA VAL A 118 -8.30 12.34 -8.92
C VAL A 118 -9.52 11.89 -8.10
N GLY A 119 -9.38 11.76 -6.78
CA GLY A 119 -10.37 11.18 -5.88
C GLY A 119 -10.39 9.65 -5.91
N GLU A 120 -11.39 9.04 -5.24
CA GLU A 120 -11.67 7.60 -5.38
C GLU A 120 -12.01 7.30 -6.85
N ILE A 121 -11.25 6.42 -7.49
CA ILE A 121 -11.50 6.08 -8.89
C ILE A 121 -12.67 5.09 -8.93
N TYR A 122 -13.81 5.60 -9.40
CA TYR A 122 -14.93 4.76 -9.79
C TYR A 122 -14.64 4.20 -11.18
N PHE A 123 -14.77 2.89 -11.34
CA PHE A 123 -14.69 2.30 -12.67
C PHE A 123 -15.83 2.85 -13.53
N GLU A 124 -15.51 3.41 -14.69
CA GLU A 124 -16.45 4.07 -15.62
C GLU A 124 -17.68 3.19 -15.95
N ASP A 125 -17.47 1.87 -15.99
CA ASP A 125 -18.52 0.87 -16.27
C ASP A 125 -19.25 0.32 -15.03
N ASP A 126 -19.05 0.90 -13.84
CA ASP A 126 -19.78 0.50 -12.64
C ASP A 126 -20.95 1.43 -12.33
N GLU A 127 -21.99 1.33 -13.15
CA GLU A 127 -23.27 2.04 -12.97
C GLU A 127 -23.93 1.80 -11.58
N THR A 128 -23.48 0.78 -10.84
CA THR A 128 -24.06 0.39 -9.55
C THR A 128 -23.31 0.90 -8.33
N GLY A 129 -22.11 1.47 -8.49
CA GLY A 129 -21.26 1.93 -7.38
C GLY A 129 -20.85 0.81 -6.40
N GLN A 130 -20.80 -0.43 -6.89
CA GLN A 130 -20.46 -1.62 -6.12
C GLN A 130 -18.95 -1.86 -6.01
N VAL A 131 -18.14 -1.18 -6.82
CA VAL A 131 -16.69 -1.31 -6.90
C VAL A 131 -16.05 0.08 -6.87
N LYS A 132 -15.04 0.23 -6.01
CA LYS A 132 -14.21 1.42 -5.89
C LYS A 132 -12.74 1.04 -5.89
N GLU A 133 -11.90 1.75 -6.62
CA GLU A 133 -10.45 1.69 -6.45
C GLU A 133 -10.04 2.78 -5.44
N ILE A 134 -9.33 2.36 -4.40
CA ILE A 134 -9.02 3.17 -3.20
C ILE A 134 -7.52 3.31 -2.97
N GLY A 135 -6.73 3.08 -4.01
CA GLY A 135 -5.27 3.12 -3.97
C GLY A 135 -4.66 2.17 -4.99
N HIS A 136 -3.36 2.30 -5.21
CA HIS A 136 -2.65 1.45 -6.14
C HIS A 136 -2.74 -0.01 -5.68
N HIS A 137 -3.34 -0.87 -6.51
CA HIS A 137 -3.56 -2.30 -6.21
C HIS A 137 -4.64 -2.61 -5.16
N MET A 138 -5.47 -1.65 -4.75
CA MET A 138 -6.47 -1.87 -3.71
C MET A 138 -7.90 -1.49 -4.16
N LEU A 139 -8.83 -2.42 -3.96
CA LEU A 139 -10.22 -2.31 -4.39
C LEU A 139 -11.18 -2.52 -3.21
N TRP A 140 -12.25 -1.74 -3.13
CA TRP A 140 -13.43 -2.05 -2.33
C TRP A 140 -14.53 -2.59 -3.22
N ILE A 141 -14.99 -3.82 -2.94
CA ILE A 141 -16.03 -4.50 -3.72
C ILE A 141 -17.17 -4.97 -2.81
N HIS A 142 -18.41 -4.61 -3.15
CA HIS A 142 -19.60 -5.11 -2.47
C HIS A 142 -19.73 -6.63 -2.64
N GLY A 143 -20.06 -7.34 -1.56
CA GLY A 143 -20.27 -8.79 -1.55
C GLY A 143 -21.41 -9.27 -2.46
N SER A 144 -22.32 -8.37 -2.85
CA SER A 144 -23.38 -8.63 -3.83
C SER A 144 -22.91 -8.60 -5.29
N THR A 145 -21.70 -8.09 -5.56
CA THR A 145 -21.15 -8.01 -6.92
C THR A 145 -21.02 -9.41 -7.53
N SER A 146 -21.37 -9.55 -8.81
CA SER A 146 -21.24 -10.83 -9.52
C SER A 146 -19.80 -11.34 -9.46
N ILE A 147 -19.60 -12.58 -9.00
CA ILE A 147 -18.25 -13.15 -8.87
C ILE A 147 -17.53 -13.24 -10.22
N LYS A 148 -18.29 -13.51 -11.30
CA LYS A 148 -17.76 -13.52 -12.67
C LYS A 148 -17.22 -12.14 -13.06
N LYS A 149 -17.95 -11.07 -12.73
CA LYS A 149 -17.51 -9.68 -12.95
C LYS A 149 -16.25 -9.40 -12.13
N VAL A 150 -16.23 -9.77 -10.85
CA VAL A 150 -15.05 -9.62 -9.97
C VAL A 150 -13.82 -10.27 -10.58
N PHE A 151 -13.87 -11.57 -10.87
CA PHE A 151 -12.71 -12.31 -11.34
C PHE A 151 -12.24 -11.83 -12.71
N GLN A 152 -13.13 -11.72 -13.69
CA GLN A 152 -12.72 -11.47 -15.08
C GLN A 152 -12.39 -9.99 -15.33
N LYS A 153 -13.17 -9.07 -14.74
CA LYS A 153 -13.05 -7.64 -15.04
C LYS A 153 -12.10 -6.91 -14.11
N TYR A 154 -12.16 -7.19 -12.81
CA TYR A 154 -11.44 -6.39 -11.81
C TYR A 154 -10.17 -7.08 -11.30
N LEU A 155 -10.16 -8.42 -11.21
CA LEU A 155 -8.99 -9.19 -10.78
C LEU A 155 -8.21 -9.81 -11.96
N HIS A 156 -8.72 -9.69 -13.18
CA HIS A 156 -8.14 -10.29 -14.39
C HIS A 156 -7.74 -11.77 -14.26
N LEU A 157 -8.52 -12.52 -13.47
CA LEU A 157 -8.37 -13.96 -13.25
C LEU A 157 -9.25 -14.77 -14.21
N ALA A 158 -8.90 -16.05 -14.37
CA ALA A 158 -9.80 -17.03 -14.98
C ALA A 158 -11.15 -17.05 -14.23
N ALA A 159 -12.24 -17.41 -14.90
CA ALA A 159 -13.55 -17.48 -14.25
C ALA A 159 -13.51 -18.37 -12.99
N PRO A 160 -14.21 -17.99 -11.92
CA PRO A 160 -14.30 -18.83 -10.73
C PRO A 160 -14.96 -20.17 -11.12
N PRO A 161 -14.64 -21.30 -10.47
CA PRO A 161 -15.24 -22.59 -10.80
C PRO A 161 -16.77 -22.51 -10.82
N GLU A 162 -17.47 -23.07 -11.80
CA GLU A 162 -18.92 -22.86 -11.99
C GLU A 162 -19.79 -23.14 -10.75
N SER A 163 -19.31 -24.00 -9.86
CA SER A 163 -20.01 -24.36 -8.62
C SER A 163 -19.94 -23.28 -7.52
N THR A 164 -19.15 -22.22 -7.67
CA THR A 164 -18.71 -21.36 -6.54
C THR A 164 -19.75 -20.36 -5.99
N GLY A 165 -20.88 -20.16 -6.65
CA GLY A 165 -21.88 -19.16 -6.25
C GLY A 165 -21.99 -18.02 -7.25
N LYS A 166 -22.96 -17.12 -7.06
CA LYS A 166 -23.26 -16.04 -8.03
C LYS A 166 -22.56 -14.73 -7.69
N THR A 167 -22.28 -14.49 -6.41
CA THR A 167 -21.73 -13.22 -5.91
C THR A 167 -20.42 -13.42 -5.16
N LEU A 168 -19.66 -12.32 -4.99
CA LEU A 168 -18.40 -12.31 -4.24
C LEU A 168 -18.54 -12.91 -2.84
N TYR A 169 -19.58 -12.51 -2.11
CA TYR A 169 -19.88 -13.04 -0.78
C TYR A 169 -20.15 -14.56 -0.81
N GLN A 170 -20.96 -15.04 -1.75
CA GLN A 170 -21.31 -16.46 -1.82
C GLN A 170 -20.08 -17.33 -2.13
N TRP A 171 -19.25 -16.87 -3.07
CA TRP A 171 -17.98 -17.52 -3.34
C TRP A 171 -17.07 -17.53 -2.12
N PHE A 172 -16.88 -16.39 -1.47
CA PHE A 172 -16.05 -16.28 -0.28
C PHE A 172 -16.49 -17.25 0.82
N VAL A 173 -17.80 -17.29 1.13
CA VAL A 173 -18.33 -18.21 2.15
C VAL A 173 -18.13 -19.66 1.75
N LYS A 174 -18.28 -20.00 0.47
CA LYS A 174 -18.10 -21.37 -0.01
C LYS A 174 -16.64 -21.81 0.01
N GLU A 175 -15.73 -20.92 -0.38
CA GLU A 175 -14.29 -21.20 -0.45
C GLU A 175 -13.66 -21.29 0.93
N THR A 176 -14.09 -20.41 1.85
CA THR A 176 -13.48 -20.31 3.19
C THR A 176 -14.25 -21.07 4.27
N GLY A 177 -15.54 -21.33 4.07
CA GLY A 177 -16.46 -21.84 5.10
C GLY A 177 -16.93 -20.78 6.11
N TYR A 178 -16.42 -19.55 6.05
CA TYR A 178 -16.74 -18.49 7.00
C TYR A 178 -17.95 -17.69 6.55
N ASN A 179 -19.08 -17.88 7.25
CA ASN A 179 -20.25 -17.03 7.09
C ASN A 179 -20.05 -15.73 7.89
N LEU A 180 -19.69 -14.64 7.20
CA LEU A 180 -19.35 -13.34 7.79
C LEU A 180 -20.56 -12.60 8.41
N THR A 181 -21.79 -13.08 8.21
CA THR A 181 -22.96 -12.53 8.91
C THR A 181 -23.07 -13.03 10.36
N LYS A 182 -22.27 -14.03 10.73
CA LYS A 182 -22.20 -14.60 12.07
C LYS A 182 -21.06 -13.95 12.87
N PRO A 183 -21.33 -13.31 14.02
CA PRO A 183 -20.32 -12.57 14.78
C PRO A 183 -19.15 -13.42 15.31
N GLU A 184 -19.36 -14.74 15.46
CA GLU A 184 -18.32 -15.71 15.84
C GLU A 184 -17.30 -15.98 14.72
N ASN A 185 -17.65 -15.70 13.47
CA ASN A 185 -16.79 -15.96 12.31
C ASN A 185 -16.00 -14.70 11.95
N LYS A 186 -14.76 -14.64 12.43
CA LYS A 186 -13.81 -13.59 12.05
C LYS A 186 -12.67 -14.19 11.28
N ILE A 187 -12.50 -13.73 10.05
CA ILE A 187 -11.33 -13.99 9.23
C ILE A 187 -10.65 -12.65 8.99
N LYS A 188 -9.37 -12.55 9.37
CA LYS A 188 -8.60 -11.31 9.20
C LYS A 188 -8.26 -11.08 7.73
N GLU A 189 -7.92 -12.17 7.05
CA GLU A 189 -7.47 -12.16 5.67
C GLU A 189 -7.67 -13.54 5.07
N PHE A 190 -8.07 -13.56 3.80
CA PHE A 190 -8.09 -14.75 2.96
C PHE A 190 -7.30 -14.46 1.70
N VAL A 191 -6.27 -15.25 1.41
CA VAL A 191 -5.46 -15.07 0.20
C VAL A 191 -5.91 -16.09 -0.85
N TYR A 192 -6.20 -15.60 -2.04
CA TYR A 192 -6.50 -16.41 -3.21
C TYR A 192 -5.65 -15.94 -4.39
N GLN A 193 -4.75 -16.81 -4.85
CA GLN A 193 -3.72 -16.46 -5.83
C GLN A 193 -2.93 -15.21 -5.37
N ASN A 194 -2.89 -14.16 -6.20
CA ASN A 194 -2.17 -12.92 -5.91
C ASN A 194 -3.08 -11.85 -5.30
N TYR A 195 -4.17 -12.23 -4.66
CA TYR A 195 -5.12 -11.28 -4.06
C TYR A 195 -5.40 -11.62 -2.60
N ALA A 196 -5.24 -10.64 -1.72
CA ALA A 196 -5.68 -10.72 -0.33
C ALA A 196 -7.08 -10.09 -0.19
N PHE A 197 -8.00 -10.84 0.42
CA PHE A 197 -9.38 -10.42 0.69
C PHE A 197 -9.55 -10.18 2.19
N ARG A 198 -10.02 -8.99 2.56
CA ARG A 198 -10.34 -8.58 3.93
C ARG A 198 -11.75 -8.04 3.99
N VAL A 199 -12.42 -8.19 5.13
CA VAL A 199 -13.74 -7.59 5.35
C VAL A 199 -13.53 -6.21 5.91
N ASN A 200 -14.12 -5.19 5.26
CA ASN A 200 -14.10 -3.84 5.80
C ASN A 200 -15.19 -3.70 6.87
N ASP A 201 -14.76 -3.64 8.14
CA ASP A 201 -15.61 -3.54 9.33
C ASP A 201 -16.01 -2.09 9.71
N GLU A 202 -15.57 -1.07 8.98
CA GLU A 202 -15.76 0.33 9.38
C GLU A 202 -17.23 0.79 9.28
N LYS A 203 -18.04 0.17 8.41
CA LYS A 203 -19.49 0.45 8.29
C LYS A 203 -20.31 -0.45 9.23
N LYS A 204 -20.26 -0.15 10.53
CA LYS A 204 -20.90 -0.83 11.69
C LYS A 204 -22.45 -0.99 11.69
N SER A 205 -23.14 -0.98 10.55
CA SER A 205 -24.52 -1.50 10.52
C SER A 205 -24.46 -3.03 10.40
N LYS A 206 -25.41 -3.74 11.02
CA LYS A 206 -25.53 -5.20 10.98
C LYS A 206 -25.14 -5.78 9.61
N LEU A 207 -24.02 -6.52 9.56
CA LEU A 207 -23.51 -7.08 8.31
C LEU A 207 -24.55 -8.02 7.72
N THR A 208 -25.04 -7.68 6.53
CA THR A 208 -25.86 -8.56 5.71
C THR A 208 -25.07 -8.92 4.46
N ALA A 209 -25.38 -10.04 3.82
CA ALA A 209 -24.73 -10.48 2.58
C ALA A 209 -24.71 -9.40 1.47
N LYS A 210 -25.63 -8.41 1.53
CA LYS A 210 -25.73 -7.30 0.58
C LYS A 210 -24.88 -6.08 0.94
N ASN A 211 -24.51 -5.92 2.22
CA ASN A 211 -23.84 -4.72 2.72
C ASN A 211 -22.39 -4.98 3.15
N ILE A 212 -21.90 -6.21 3.03
CA ILE A 212 -20.48 -6.52 3.23
C ILE A 212 -19.67 -5.91 2.09
N ILE A 213 -18.61 -5.20 2.45
CA ILE A 213 -17.61 -4.68 1.52
C ILE A 213 -16.32 -5.47 1.75
N PHE A 214 -15.77 -6.02 0.68
CA PHE A 214 -14.46 -6.65 0.68
C PHE A 214 -13.43 -5.62 0.27
N GLU A 215 -12.38 -5.49 1.06
CA GLU A 215 -11.12 -4.87 0.65
C GLU A 215 -10.26 -5.95 -0.01
N ILE A 216 -9.86 -5.71 -1.24
CA ILE A 216 -9.11 -6.64 -2.07
C ILE A 216 -7.82 -5.97 -2.51
N GLU A 217 -6.70 -6.53 -2.09
CA GLU A 217 -5.36 -6.02 -2.39
C GLU A 217 -4.64 -6.99 -3.34
N PHE A 218 -4.09 -6.47 -4.45
CA PHE A 218 -3.19 -7.25 -5.30
C PHE A 218 -1.80 -7.31 -4.67
N LEU A 219 -1.36 -8.54 -4.39
CA LEU A 219 -0.07 -8.84 -3.79
C LEU A 219 0.98 -8.88 -4.89
N THR A 220 1.90 -7.92 -4.89
CA THR A 220 2.99 -7.82 -5.89
C THR A 220 4.09 -8.89 -5.73
N ASN A 221 3.90 -9.87 -4.84
CA ASN A 221 4.84 -10.96 -4.59
C ASN A 221 4.30 -12.29 -5.13
N ASN A 222 4.88 -12.76 -6.23
CA ASN A 222 5.00 -14.20 -6.44
C ASN A 222 5.99 -14.75 -5.39
N ASN A 223 5.48 -15.44 -4.38
CA ASN A 223 6.16 -16.63 -3.90
C ASN A 223 5.08 -17.67 -3.55
N PRO A 224 5.08 -18.84 -4.21
CA PRO A 224 4.19 -19.93 -3.83
C PRO A 224 4.65 -20.42 -2.47
N ILE A 225 3.88 -20.14 -1.42
CA ILE A 225 3.99 -20.96 -0.21
C ILE A 225 3.28 -22.27 -0.55
N HIS A 226 4.07 -23.19 -1.12
CA HIS A 226 3.83 -24.60 -0.90
C HIS A 226 3.90 -24.87 0.62
N ASP A 227 3.04 -25.79 1.04
CA ASP A 227 2.99 -26.50 2.32
C ASP A 227 2.20 -25.86 3.46
N LEU A 228 0.86 -25.90 3.29
CA LEU A 228 0.03 -26.52 4.33
C LEU A 228 0.28 -28.03 4.28
N GLU A 229 1.22 -28.54 5.09
CA GLU A 229 1.20 -29.89 5.68
C GLU A 229 2.43 -30.09 6.58
N ARG A 230 2.26 -29.88 7.90
CA ARG A 230 2.54 -30.82 8.99
C ARG A 230 2.19 -30.22 10.35
#